data_AF-A0A7S0QA11-F1
#
_entry.id   AF-A0A7S0QA11-F1
#
_cell.length_a   1.000
_cell.length_b   1.000
_cell.length_c   1.000
_cell.angle_alpha   90.00
_cell.angle_beta   90.00
_cell.angle_gamma   90.00
#
_symmetry.space_group_name_H-M   'P 1'
#
loop_
_entity.id
_entity.type
_entity.pdbx_description
1 polymer ?
#
loop_
_entity_poly.entity_id
_entity_poly.type
_entity_poly.pdbx_seq_one_letter_code
_entity_poly.pdbx_strand_id
1 'polypeptide(L)'
;SAWLLTTVGDFYTSTLCLCGIIIATDGGVVGGAWSLAICLLGGPFACAYVVRRLHQHRTLRLQCWYKDNDKRVFGTHEVTPDVNVWIAFYTVLGLSFFTLLASTLCEHPLFPFRMGDVGWTSAWLLTTVGDFYTSTLCLCGIIIATDGGVVGGAWSLAICLLGGPFACAYVVRRLHQHRTLRLQCWYKDNDKRVFGTHEVTPDVNVWIAFYTVLGLSFFTLLASTLCEHPLFPFRMGDVGWTSAWLLTT
;
A
#
# COMPACT_ATOMS: atom_id res chain seq x y z
N SER A 1 -11.96 20.58 5.66
CA SER A 1 -12.71 19.32 5.89
C SER A 1 -12.64 18.40 4.68
N ALA A 2 -12.93 18.86 3.46
CA ALA A 2 -12.94 18.01 2.25
C ALA A 2 -11.60 17.30 1.97
N TRP A 3 -10.47 18.01 2.09
CA TRP A 3 -9.13 17.42 1.91
C TRP A 3 -8.83 16.28 2.90
N LEU A 4 -9.37 16.37 4.11
CA LEU A 4 -9.18 15.35 5.15
C LEU A 4 -9.97 14.08 4.79
N LEU A 5 -11.17 14.23 4.20
CA LEU A 5 -11.97 13.10 3.72
C LEU A 5 -11.30 12.41 2.52
N THR A 6 -10.71 13.15 1.59
CA THR A 6 -9.99 12.55 0.45
C THR A 6 -8.75 11.78 0.91
N THR A 7 -7.93 12.36 1.79
CA THR A 7 -6.72 11.70 2.29
C THR A 7 -7.04 10.45 3.11
N VAL A 8 -8.10 10.50 3.93
CA VAL A 8 -8.58 9.34 4.69
C VAL A 8 -9.14 8.26 3.75
N GLY A 9 -9.86 8.64 2.70
CA GLY A 9 -10.33 7.69 1.69
C GLY A 9 -9.20 7.00 0.92
N ASP A 10 -8.15 7.75 0.55
CA ASP A 10 -6.95 7.21 -0.11
C ASP A 10 -6.22 6.20 0.78
N PHE A 11 -6.15 6.52 2.08
CA PHE A 11 -5.55 5.65 3.08
C PHE A 11 -6.26 4.29 3.16
N TYR A 12 -7.59 4.30 3.32
CA TYR A 12 -8.35 3.05 3.38
C TYR A 12 -8.28 2.27 2.08
N THR A 13 -8.30 2.95 0.94
CA THR A 13 -8.25 2.29 -0.38
C THR A 13 -6.95 1.52 -0.57
N SER A 14 -5.81 2.17 -0.32
CA SER A 14 -4.48 1.55 -0.48
C SER A 14 -4.28 0.40 0.52
N THR A 15 -4.74 0.61 1.75
CA THR A 15 -4.70 -0.42 2.80
C THR A 15 -5.56 -1.63 2.44
N LEU A 16 -6.77 -1.43 1.92
CA LEU A 16 -7.64 -2.51 1.48
C LEU A 16 -7.08 -3.28 0.29
N CYS A 17 -6.45 -2.60 -0.67
CA CYS A 17 -5.72 -3.26 -1.76
C CYS A 17 -4.60 -4.16 -1.22
N LEU A 18 -3.81 -3.65 -0.27
CA LEU A 18 -2.76 -4.44 0.37
C LEU A 18 -3.35 -5.65 1.12
N CYS A 19 -4.39 -5.44 1.94
CA CYS A 19 -5.09 -6.50 2.66
C CYS A 19 -5.63 -7.59 1.72
N GLY A 20 -6.23 -7.21 0.59
CA GLY A 20 -6.71 -8.20 -0.38
C GLY A 20 -5.58 -8.99 -1.05
N ILE A 21 -4.43 -8.37 -1.32
CA ILE A 21 -3.22 -9.08 -1.78
C ILE A 21 -2.77 -10.07 -0.70
N ILE A 22 -2.75 -9.67 0.57
CA ILE A 22 -2.34 -10.51 1.70
C ILE A 22 -3.28 -11.71 1.89
N ILE A 23 -4.59 -11.47 1.88
CA ILE A 23 -5.62 -12.53 1.98
C ILE A 23 -5.51 -13.49 0.80
N ALA A 24 -5.36 -12.96 -0.42
CA ALA A 24 -5.18 -13.81 -1.59
C ALA A 24 -3.90 -14.65 -1.51
N THR A 25 -2.84 -14.09 -0.92
CA THR A 25 -1.51 -14.70 -0.81
C THR A 25 -1.45 -15.81 0.22
N ASP A 26 -1.80 -15.52 1.47
CA ASP A 26 -1.64 -16.46 2.58
C ASP A 26 -2.88 -17.30 2.83
N GLY A 27 -4.04 -16.83 2.37
CA GLY A 27 -5.32 -17.49 2.55
C GLY A 27 -5.72 -17.65 4.02
N GLY A 28 -6.95 -18.13 4.20
CA GLY A 28 -7.47 -18.59 5.48
C GLY A 28 -7.37 -17.58 6.63
N VAL A 29 -7.13 -18.12 7.84
CA VAL A 29 -7.08 -17.35 9.09
C VAL A 29 -5.84 -16.47 9.16
N VAL A 30 -4.71 -16.90 8.59
CA VAL A 30 -3.43 -16.18 8.68
C VAL A 30 -3.48 -14.88 7.89
N GLY A 31 -3.94 -14.92 6.63
CA GLY A 31 -4.09 -13.72 5.81
C GLY A 31 -5.12 -12.74 6.39
N GLY A 32 -6.22 -13.27 6.95
CA GLY A 32 -7.23 -12.49 7.65
C GLY A 32 -6.68 -11.80 8.90
N ALA A 33 -5.89 -12.50 9.72
CA ALA A 33 -5.28 -11.95 10.94
C ALA A 33 -4.30 -10.80 10.62
N TRP A 34 -3.46 -10.97 9.59
CA TRP A 34 -2.56 -9.90 9.14
C TRP A 34 -3.32 -8.69 8.60
N SER A 35 -4.37 -8.92 7.80
CA SER A 35 -5.19 -7.83 7.27
C SER A 35 -5.89 -7.05 8.37
N LEU A 36 -6.42 -7.74 9.38
CA LEU A 36 -7.02 -7.11 10.54
C LEU A 36 -5.99 -6.32 11.35
N ALA A 37 -4.78 -6.86 11.54
CA ALA A 37 -3.70 -6.14 12.22
C ALA A 37 -3.29 -4.87 11.46
N ILE A 38 -3.20 -4.93 10.13
CA ILE A 38 -2.90 -3.75 9.29
C ILE A 38 -4.04 -2.73 9.35
N CYS A 39 -5.30 -3.15 9.31
CA CYS A 39 -6.43 -2.23 9.42
C CYS A 39 -6.49 -1.54 10.80
N LEU A 40 -6.03 -2.20 11.87
CA LEU A 40 -6.06 -1.66 13.23
C LEU A 40 -4.83 -0.82 13.58
N LEU A 41 -3.65 -1.24 13.12
CA LEU A 41 -2.36 -0.71 13.58
C LEU A 41 -1.54 -0.09 12.44
N GLY A 42 -2.01 -0.17 11.20
CA GLY A 42 -1.48 0.56 10.06
C GLY A 42 -0.20 -0.04 9.44
N GLY A 43 0.62 0.88 8.94
CA GLY A 43 1.88 0.72 8.24
C GLY A 43 2.94 -0.13 8.94
N PRO A 44 3.15 -0.10 10.27
CA PRO A 44 4.11 -0.97 10.94
C PRO A 44 3.84 -2.45 10.69
N PHE A 45 2.56 -2.84 10.67
CA PHE A 45 2.17 -4.23 10.43
C PHE A 45 2.25 -4.60 8.96
N ALA A 46 2.05 -3.64 8.04
CA ALA A 46 2.35 -3.83 6.63
C ALA A 46 3.85 -4.10 6.42
N CYS A 47 4.73 -3.30 7.04
CA CYS A 47 6.18 -3.53 7.01
C CYS A 47 6.56 -4.88 7.61
N ALA A 48 6.03 -5.22 8.79
CA ALA A 48 6.30 -6.49 9.47
C ALA A 48 5.87 -7.70 8.62
N TYR A 49 4.73 -7.59 7.94
CA TYR A 49 4.26 -8.59 6.98
C TYR A 49 5.25 -8.78 5.83
N VAL A 50 5.66 -7.68 5.19
CA VAL A 50 6.62 -7.70 4.07
C VAL A 50 7.96 -8.29 4.50
N VAL A 51 8.48 -7.90 5.67
CA VAL A 51 9.73 -8.44 6.24
C VAL A 51 9.60 -9.94 6.51
N ARG A 52 8.51 -10.38 7.16
CA ARG A 52 8.27 -11.80 7.41
C ARG A 52 8.23 -12.58 6.09
N ARG A 53 7.55 -12.05 5.08
CA ARG A 53 7.44 -12.70 3.77
C ARG A 53 8.80 -12.79 3.07
N LEU A 54 9.56 -11.70 3.06
CA LEU A 54 10.94 -11.67 2.56
C LEU A 54 11.83 -12.69 3.27
N HIS A 55 11.69 -12.82 4.59
CA HIS A 55 12.46 -13.78 5.38
C HIS A 55 12.08 -15.23 5.05
N GLN A 56 10.78 -15.53 4.95
CA GLN A 56 10.28 -16.89 4.70
C GLN A 56 10.52 -17.37 3.27
N HIS A 57 10.38 -16.49 2.28
CA HIS A 57 10.39 -16.89 0.87
C HIS A 57 11.54 -16.33 0.05
N ARG A 58 12.33 -15.39 0.59
CA ARG A 58 13.43 -14.71 -0.12
C ARG A 58 13.01 -14.01 -1.42
N THR A 59 11.72 -13.78 -1.63
CA THR A 59 11.17 -13.07 -2.80
C THR A 59 9.85 -12.40 -2.45
N LEU A 60 9.60 -11.23 -3.05
CA LEU A 60 8.33 -10.50 -3.00
C LEU A 60 7.52 -10.62 -4.29
N ARG A 61 7.93 -11.51 -5.20
CA ARG A 61 7.31 -11.60 -6.52
C ARG A 61 5.97 -12.30 -6.48
N LEU A 62 4.96 -11.61 -6.98
CA LEU A 62 3.73 -12.27 -7.44
C LEU A 62 4.07 -13.03 -8.72
N GLN A 63 4.26 -14.34 -8.63
CA GLN A 63 4.46 -15.15 -9.83
C GLN A 63 3.19 -15.24 -10.67
N CYS A 64 3.34 -14.96 -11.96
CA CYS A 64 2.29 -15.12 -12.95
C CYS A 64 2.38 -16.50 -13.59
N TRP A 65 1.28 -17.25 -13.54
CA TRP A 65 1.14 -18.46 -14.34
C TRP A 65 0.74 -18.06 -15.75
N TYR A 66 1.66 -18.17 -16.70
CA TYR A 66 1.32 -18.18 -18.12
C TYR A 66 1.34 -19.63 -18.59
N LYS A 67 0.18 -20.15 -18.97
CA LYS A 67 0.04 -21.50 -19.54
C LYS A 67 0.42 -21.42 -21.02
N ASP A 68 1.72 -21.39 -21.30
CA ASP A 68 2.24 -21.56 -22.65
C ASP A 68 2.56 -23.03 -22.93
N ASN A 69 2.21 -23.49 -24.12
CA ASN A 69 1.93 -24.89 -24.41
C ASN A 69 3.14 -25.83 -24.55
N ASP A 70 4.40 -25.44 -24.30
CA ASP A 70 5.45 -26.48 -24.10
C ASP A 70 6.84 -26.04 -23.60
N LYS A 71 7.13 -24.75 -23.36
CA LYS A 71 8.46 -24.36 -22.86
C LYS A 71 8.37 -23.29 -21.80
N ARG A 72 8.43 -23.71 -20.52
CA ARG A 72 8.63 -22.80 -19.38
C ARG A 72 10.09 -22.33 -19.34
N VAL A 73 10.47 -21.43 -20.24
CA VAL A 73 11.76 -20.74 -20.14
C VAL A 73 11.55 -19.54 -19.23
N PHE A 74 11.91 -19.68 -17.95
CA PHE A 74 12.03 -18.54 -17.06
C PHE A 74 13.29 -17.76 -17.46
N GLY A 75 13.11 -16.65 -18.17
CA GLY A 75 14.17 -15.68 -18.42
C GLY A 75 14.54 -14.98 -17.12
N THR A 76 15.48 -15.54 -16.37
CA THR A 76 16.04 -14.91 -15.16
C THR A 76 17.16 -13.97 -15.58
N HIS A 77 16.81 -12.74 -15.99
CA HIS A 77 17.80 -11.67 -16.04
C HIS A 77 17.43 -10.66 -14.96
N GLU A 78 18.00 -10.87 -13.77
CA GLU A 78 17.57 -10.12 -12.60
C GLU A 78 18.73 -9.71 -11.71
N VAL A 79 19.04 -8.43 -11.78
CA VAL A 79 19.75 -7.73 -10.71
C VAL A 79 18.74 -7.63 -9.56
N THR A 80 18.64 -8.67 -8.73
CA THR A 80 17.92 -8.56 -7.46
C THR A 80 18.85 -7.85 -6.48
N PRO A 81 18.58 -6.60 -6.07
CA PRO A 81 19.15 -6.07 -4.83
C PRO A 81 19.02 -7.12 -3.73
N ASP A 82 20.07 -7.26 -2.92
CA ASP A 82 20.13 -8.27 -1.86
C ASP A 82 18.87 -8.19 -1.00
N VAL A 83 18.17 -9.32 -0.86
CA VAL A 83 16.94 -9.46 -0.06
C VAL A 83 17.12 -8.85 1.34
N ASN A 84 18.33 -8.91 1.87
CA ASN A 84 18.70 -8.33 3.16
C ASN A 84 18.56 -6.80 3.20
N VAL A 85 18.85 -6.09 2.08
CA VAL A 85 18.69 -4.64 1.97
C VAL A 85 17.21 -4.27 2.07
N TRP A 86 16.33 -5.00 1.38
CA TRP A 86 14.89 -4.78 1.50
C TRP A 86 14.36 -5.08 2.90
N ILE A 87 14.81 -6.18 3.51
CA ILE A 87 14.44 -6.49 4.90
C ILE A 87 14.85 -5.34 5.81
N ALA A 88 16.11 -4.89 5.75
CA ALA A 88 16.60 -3.79 6.56
C ALA A 88 15.79 -2.50 6.32
N PHE A 89 15.52 -2.17 5.06
CA PHE A 89 14.72 -1.00 4.69
C PHE A 89 13.32 -1.01 5.33
N TYR A 90 12.56 -2.10 5.15
CA TYR A 90 11.20 -2.20 5.71
C TYR A 90 11.20 -2.31 7.23
N THR A 91 12.22 -2.94 7.83
CA THR A 91 12.36 -2.97 9.29
C THR A 91 12.59 -1.57 9.85
N VAL A 92 13.51 -0.79 9.27
CA VAL A 92 13.78 0.59 9.70
C VAL A 92 12.55 1.46 9.49
N LEU A 93 11.89 1.35 8.33
CA LEU A 93 10.67 2.10 8.02
C LEU A 93 9.55 1.79 9.04
N GLY A 94 9.26 0.51 9.27
CA GLY A 94 8.23 0.09 10.23
C GLY A 94 8.54 0.51 11.67
N LEU A 95 9.80 0.39 12.11
CA LEU A 95 10.21 0.82 13.45
C LEU A 95 10.12 2.34 13.61
N SER A 96 10.59 3.12 12.63
CA SER A 96 10.53 4.59 12.66
C SER A 96 9.09 5.10 12.79
N PHE A 97 8.16 4.49 12.04
CA PHE A 97 6.76 4.87 12.14
C PHE A 97 6.12 4.39 13.45
N PHE A 98 6.48 3.19 13.93
CA PHE A 98 6.02 2.72 15.24
C PHE A 98 6.45 3.66 16.37
N THR A 99 7.68 4.17 16.34
CA THR A 99 8.16 5.17 17.31
C THR A 99 7.40 6.49 17.21
N LEU A 100 7.08 6.94 15.99
CA LEU A 100 6.28 8.16 15.77
C LEU A 100 4.87 7.99 16.32
N LEU A 101 4.23 6.85 16.05
CA LEU A 101 2.91 6.52 16.57
C LEU A 101 2.90 6.43 18.09
N ALA A 102 3.91 5.78 18.69
CA ALA A 102 4.04 5.67 20.14
C ALA A 102 4.24 7.04 20.81
N SER A 103 5.11 7.89 20.26
CA SER A 103 5.30 9.28 20.75
C SER A 103 4.01 10.08 20.64
N THR A 104 3.32 10.01 19.49
CA THR A 104 2.03 10.69 19.30
C THR A 104 0.99 10.23 20.33
N LEU A 105 0.91 8.93 20.61
CA LEU A 105 0.00 8.38 21.61
C LEU A 105 0.33 8.82 23.04
N CYS A 106 1.62 8.96 23.37
CA CYS A 106 2.06 9.41 24.69
C CYS A 106 1.81 10.91 24.91
N GLU A 107 2.06 11.75 23.90
CA GLU A 107 1.93 13.20 23.99
C GLU A 107 0.49 13.68 23.76
N HIS A 108 -0.24 13.01 22.87
CA HIS A 108 -1.57 13.39 22.40
C HIS A 108 -2.54 12.21 22.48
N PRO A 109 -3.00 11.81 23.69
CA PRO A 109 -3.93 10.68 23.83
C PRO A 109 -5.21 10.91 23.01
N LEU A 110 -5.74 9.82 22.45
CA LEU A 110 -6.97 9.83 21.63
C LEU A 110 -8.19 10.35 22.41
N PHE A 111 -8.24 10.06 23.71
CA PHE A 111 -9.39 10.39 24.54
C PHE A 111 -8.98 11.30 25.71
N PRO A 112 -9.76 12.36 26.00
CA PRO A 112 -10.93 12.85 25.24
C PRO A 112 -10.53 13.57 23.94
N PHE A 113 -11.37 13.53 22.90
CA PHE A 113 -11.10 14.20 21.62
C PHE A 113 -10.96 15.72 21.78
N ARG A 114 -9.87 16.30 21.26
CA ARG A 114 -9.55 17.74 21.34
C ARG A 114 -9.49 18.40 19.96
N MET A 115 -10.61 18.43 19.25
CA MET A 115 -10.68 19.01 17.89
C MET A 115 -10.38 20.52 17.81
N GLY A 116 -10.43 21.24 18.94
CA GLY A 116 -10.07 22.65 19.03
C GLY A 116 -8.57 22.90 19.24
N ASP A 117 -7.79 21.86 19.51
CA ASP A 117 -6.35 21.96 19.75
C ASP A 117 -5.57 21.68 18.46
N VAL A 118 -4.98 22.72 17.89
CA VAL A 118 -4.21 22.66 16.64
C VAL A 118 -2.99 21.73 16.78
N GLY A 119 -2.36 21.67 17.96
CA GLY A 119 -1.24 20.76 18.21
C GLY A 119 -1.67 19.31 18.14
N TRP A 120 -2.78 18.97 18.82
CA TRP A 120 -3.36 17.63 18.77
C TRP A 120 -3.76 17.23 17.34
N THR A 121 -4.50 18.09 16.62
CA THR A 121 -4.96 17.76 15.25
C THR A 121 -3.79 17.62 14.28
N SER A 122 -2.77 18.48 14.36
CA SER A 122 -1.61 18.42 13.46
C SER A 122 -0.75 17.18 13.70
N ALA A 123 -0.55 16.76 14.95
CA ALA A 123 0.19 15.54 15.28
C ALA A 123 -0.52 14.28 14.72
N TRP A 124 -1.83 14.16 14.94
CA TRP A 124 -2.61 13.04 14.41
C TRP A 124 -2.69 13.03 12.88
N LEU A 125 -2.78 14.21 12.25
CA LEU A 125 -2.72 14.34 10.81
C LEU A 125 -1.38 13.85 10.26
N LEU A 126 -0.26 14.28 10.86
CA LEU A 126 1.08 13.87 10.46
C LEU A 126 1.26 12.35 10.58
N THR A 127 0.80 11.77 11.68
CA THR A 127 0.85 10.32 11.91
C THR A 127 0.01 9.56 10.88
N THR A 128 -1.20 10.04 10.56
CA THR A 128 -2.04 9.43 9.51
C THR A 128 -1.39 9.50 8.13
N VAL A 129 -0.76 10.62 7.78
CA VAL A 129 -0.04 10.78 6.52
C VAL A 129 1.19 9.86 6.47
N GLY A 130 1.95 9.75 7.56
CA GLY A 130 3.06 8.81 7.65
C GLY A 130 2.61 7.36 7.51
N ASP A 131 1.42 7.03 8.03
CA ASP A 131 0.86 5.68 7.94
C ASP A 131 0.51 5.31 6.50
N PHE A 132 -0.09 6.26 5.79
CA PHE A 132 -0.41 6.17 4.38
C PHE A 132 0.83 5.93 3.53
N TYR A 133 1.89 6.73 3.71
CA TYR A 133 3.11 6.55 2.92
C TYR A 133 3.83 5.25 3.27
N THR A 134 3.83 4.82 4.53
CA THR A 134 4.45 3.57 4.95
C THR A 134 3.78 2.36 4.28
N SER A 135 2.44 2.30 4.32
CA SER A 135 1.66 1.24 3.68
C SER A 135 1.76 1.30 2.15
N THR A 136 1.78 2.50 1.56
CA THR A 136 1.98 2.71 0.12
C THR A 136 3.36 2.26 -0.34
N LEU A 137 4.43 2.54 0.41
CA LEU A 137 5.79 2.08 0.10
C LEU A 137 5.89 0.56 0.17
N CYS A 138 5.21 -0.09 1.12
CA CYS A 138 5.11 -1.55 1.17
C CYS A 138 4.47 -2.12 -0.11
N LEU A 139 3.37 -1.51 -0.56
CA LEU A 139 2.71 -1.90 -1.80
C LEU A 139 3.62 -1.65 -3.02
N CYS A 140 4.30 -0.52 -3.08
CA CYS A 140 5.25 -0.19 -4.15
C CYS A 140 6.39 -1.21 -4.23
N GLY A 141 6.91 -1.66 -3.08
CA GLY A 141 7.88 -2.75 -3.01
C GLY A 141 7.41 -4.03 -3.68
N ILE A 142 6.18 -4.43 -3.39
CA ILE A 142 5.55 -5.61 -4.01
C ILE A 142 5.43 -5.40 -5.52
N ILE A 143 4.99 -4.22 -5.97
CA ILE A 143 4.81 -3.89 -7.39
C ILE A 143 6.14 -3.90 -8.15
N ILE A 144 7.17 -3.24 -7.63
CA ILE A 144 8.51 -3.17 -8.25
C ILE A 144 9.15 -4.56 -8.31
N ALA A 145 9.06 -5.33 -7.22
CA ALA A 145 9.57 -6.69 -7.20
C ALA A 145 8.91 -7.53 -8.30
N THR A 146 7.64 -7.28 -8.55
CA THR A 146 6.78 -8.10 -9.39
C THR A 146 6.82 -7.75 -10.87
N ASP A 147 6.61 -6.48 -11.24
CA ASP A 147 6.52 -6.02 -12.64
C ASP A 147 7.88 -5.45 -13.15
N GLY A 148 8.93 -5.56 -12.33
CA GLY A 148 10.27 -5.07 -12.64
C GLY A 148 10.45 -3.57 -12.38
N GLY A 149 11.69 -3.09 -12.54
CA GLY A 149 12.07 -1.74 -12.14
C GLY A 149 11.35 -0.62 -12.87
N VAL A 150 11.25 -0.68 -14.20
CA VAL A 150 10.70 0.43 -15.00
C VAL A 150 9.17 0.48 -14.90
N VAL A 151 8.49 -0.64 -15.22
CA VAL A 151 7.03 -0.71 -15.21
C VAL A 151 6.50 -0.62 -13.78
N GLY A 152 7.12 -1.36 -12.85
CA GLY A 152 6.76 -1.30 -11.45
C GLY A 152 7.03 0.09 -10.85
N GLY A 153 8.15 0.72 -11.20
CA GLY A 153 8.47 2.09 -10.77
C GLY A 153 7.46 3.12 -11.28
N ALA A 154 7.01 3.01 -12.53
CA ALA A 154 5.96 3.89 -13.07
C ALA A 154 4.63 3.74 -12.32
N TRP A 155 4.22 2.51 -12.00
CA TRP A 155 3.04 2.25 -11.17
C TRP A 155 3.20 2.76 -9.75
N SER A 156 4.36 2.56 -9.13
CA SER A 156 4.66 3.08 -7.79
C SER A 156 4.59 4.60 -7.75
N LEU A 157 5.16 5.27 -8.75
CA LEU A 157 5.10 6.73 -8.86
C LEU A 157 3.65 7.21 -9.06
N ALA A 158 2.87 6.51 -9.88
CA ALA A 158 1.46 6.82 -10.05
C ALA A 158 0.66 6.65 -8.74
N ILE A 159 0.90 5.59 -7.97
CA ILE A 159 0.24 5.38 -6.67
C ILE A 159 0.66 6.44 -5.65
N CYS A 160 1.95 6.80 -5.59
CA CYS A 160 2.43 7.84 -4.68
C CYS A 160 1.87 9.23 -5.00
N LEU A 161 1.63 9.55 -6.28
CA LEU A 161 1.12 10.86 -6.71
C LEU A 161 -0.40 10.95 -6.75
N LEU A 162 -1.08 9.87 -7.14
CA LEU A 162 -2.51 9.86 -7.45
C LEU A 162 -3.33 9.01 -6.46
N GLY A 163 -2.66 8.30 -5.54
CA GLY A 163 -3.29 7.64 -4.41
C GLY A 163 -3.99 6.32 -4.73
N GLY A 164 -5.08 6.07 -4.01
CA GLY A 164 -5.83 4.81 -4.00
C GLY A 164 -6.36 4.32 -5.35
N PRO A 165 -6.89 5.19 -6.24
CA PRO A 165 -7.42 4.76 -7.54
C PRO A 165 -6.42 4.00 -8.39
N PHE A 166 -5.16 4.41 -8.39
CA PHE A 166 -4.10 3.76 -9.17
C PHE A 166 -3.69 2.43 -8.54
N ALA A 167 -3.76 2.30 -7.21
CA ALA A 167 -3.56 1.02 -6.54
C ALA A 167 -4.64 0.01 -6.94
N CYS A 168 -5.90 0.43 -6.96
CA CYS A 168 -7.01 -0.39 -7.46
C CYS A 168 -6.85 -0.75 -8.94
N ALA A 169 -6.52 0.22 -9.79
CA ALA A 169 -6.31 -0.01 -11.21
C ALA A 169 -5.19 -1.03 -11.48
N TYR A 170 -4.09 -0.97 -10.71
CA TYR A 170 -3.03 -1.96 -10.77
C TYR A 170 -3.54 -3.36 -10.42
N VAL A 171 -4.28 -3.51 -9.32
CA VAL A 171 -4.85 -4.79 -8.89
C VAL A 171 -5.82 -5.35 -9.94
N VAL A 172 -6.70 -4.52 -10.50
CA VAL A 172 -7.64 -4.91 -11.57
C VAL A 172 -6.90 -5.33 -12.84
N ARG A 173 -5.91 -4.55 -13.29
CA ARG A 173 -5.06 -4.91 -14.44
C ARG A 173 -4.42 -6.28 -14.22
N ARG A 174 -3.88 -6.50 -13.03
CA ARG A 174 -3.20 -7.75 -12.68
C ARG A 174 -4.18 -8.93 -12.65
N LEU A 175 -5.35 -8.76 -12.06
CA LEU A 175 -6.43 -9.74 -12.07
C LEU A 175 -6.87 -10.07 -13.50
N HIS A 176 -7.00 -9.07 -14.37
CA HIS A 176 -7.40 -9.26 -15.76
C HIS A 176 -6.34 -10.03 -16.55
N GLN A 177 -5.06 -9.71 -16.37
CA GLN A 177 -3.96 -10.32 -17.11
C GLN A 177 -3.61 -11.74 -16.63
N HIS A 178 -3.65 -11.99 -15.32
CA HIS A 178 -3.13 -13.22 -14.72
C HIS A 178 -4.21 -14.10 -14.08
N ARG A 179 -5.44 -13.61 -13.92
CA ARG A 179 -6.56 -14.30 -13.26
C ARG A 179 -6.25 -14.82 -11.84
N THR A 180 -5.20 -14.31 -11.20
CA THR A 180 -4.79 -14.70 -9.86
C THR A 180 -4.03 -13.57 -9.16
N LEU A 181 -4.25 -13.44 -7.84
CA LEU A 181 -3.51 -12.57 -6.93
C LEU A 181 -2.60 -13.34 -5.98
N ARG A 182 -2.47 -14.67 -6.15
CA ARG A 182 -1.67 -15.50 -5.26
C ARG A 182 -0.18 -15.26 -5.46
N LEU A 183 0.51 -14.84 -4.41
CA LEU A 183 1.97 -15.04 -4.28
C LEU A 183 2.23 -16.52 -4.01
N GLN A 184 2.49 -17.30 -5.07
CA GLN A 184 2.94 -18.69 -4.91
C GLN A 184 4.39 -18.74 -4.47
N CYS A 185 4.66 -19.59 -3.47
CA CYS A 185 6.00 -19.88 -3.00
C CYS A 185 6.47 -21.19 -3.61
N TRP A 186 7.68 -21.20 -4.16
CA TRP A 186 8.30 -22.44 -4.61
C TRP A 186 8.75 -23.25 -3.41
N TYR A 187 8.11 -24.38 -3.17
CA TYR A 187 8.63 -25.41 -2.28
C TYR A 187 9.27 -26.51 -3.14
N LYS A 188 10.57 -26.71 -2.99
CA LYS A 188 11.30 -27.80 -3.65
C LYS A 188 11.15 -29.05 -2.79
N ASP A 189 10.03 -29.75 -2.93
CA ASP A 189 9.89 -31.09 -2.36
C ASP A 189 10.52 -32.12 -3.30
N ASN A 190 11.10 -33.17 -2.72
CA ASN A 190 11.93 -34.16 -3.40
C ASN A 190 11.23 -34.78 -4.63
N ASP A 191 11.66 -34.33 -5.83
CA ASP A 191 11.34 -34.80 -7.18
C ASP A 191 9.89 -34.80 -7.68
N LYS A 192 8.90 -34.43 -6.87
CA LYS A 192 7.52 -34.24 -7.36
C LYS A 192 7.05 -32.83 -7.06
N ARG A 193 6.99 -32.00 -8.11
CA ARG A 193 6.31 -30.69 -8.08
C ARG A 193 4.80 -30.91 -8.05
N VAL A 194 4.27 -31.40 -6.92
CA VAL A 194 2.83 -31.48 -6.71
C VAL A 194 2.34 -30.11 -6.28
N PHE A 195 1.70 -29.39 -7.20
CA PHE A 195 0.99 -28.17 -6.86
C PHE A 195 -0.31 -28.56 -6.13
N GLY A 196 -0.32 -28.40 -4.81
CA GLY A 196 -1.55 -28.47 -4.03
C GLY A 196 -2.44 -27.27 -4.35
N THR A 197 -3.31 -27.41 -5.35
CA THR A 197 -4.35 -26.41 -5.62
C THR A 197 -5.49 -26.57 -4.62
N HIS A 198 -5.32 -26.01 -3.42
CA HIS A 198 -6.49 -25.74 -2.58
C HIS A 198 -7.24 -24.57 -3.22
N GLU A 199 -8.24 -24.95 -4.02
CA GLU A 199 -9.07 -24.10 -4.86
C GLU A 199 -10.19 -23.48 -4.02
N VAL A 200 -9.79 -22.58 -3.11
CA VAL A 200 -10.71 -21.55 -2.61
C VAL A 200 -10.29 -20.27 -3.33
N THR A 201 -10.67 -20.18 -4.60
CA THR A 201 -10.64 -18.89 -5.29
C THR A 201 -12.01 -18.27 -5.12
N PRO A 202 -12.18 -17.27 -4.24
CA PRO A 202 -13.34 -16.39 -4.38
C PRO A 202 -13.41 -15.91 -5.83
N ASP A 203 -14.61 -15.89 -6.37
CA ASP A 203 -14.88 -15.61 -7.78
C ASP A 203 -14.13 -14.32 -8.19
N VAL A 204 -13.16 -14.45 -9.09
CA VAL A 204 -12.24 -13.35 -9.47
C VAL A 204 -13.03 -12.10 -9.89
N ASN A 205 -14.21 -12.31 -10.48
CA ASN A 205 -15.14 -11.28 -10.88
C ASN A 205 -15.64 -10.43 -9.68
N VAL A 206 -15.84 -11.04 -8.51
CA VAL A 206 -16.26 -10.33 -7.28
C VAL A 206 -15.18 -9.38 -6.81
N TRP A 207 -13.92 -9.80 -6.84
CA TRP A 207 -12.79 -8.92 -6.47
C TRP A 207 -12.60 -7.79 -7.47
N ILE A 208 -12.68 -8.08 -8.77
CA ILE A 208 -12.62 -7.05 -9.81
C ILE A 208 -13.74 -6.03 -9.61
N ALA A 209 -14.97 -6.49 -9.41
CA ALA A 209 -16.12 -5.61 -9.15
C ALA A 209 -15.91 -4.78 -7.89
N PHE A 210 -15.45 -5.39 -6.80
CA PHE A 210 -15.18 -4.71 -5.53
C PHE A 210 -14.16 -3.57 -5.71
N TYR A 211 -12.98 -3.84 -6.29
CA TYR A 211 -11.95 -2.82 -6.50
C TYR A 211 -12.36 -1.76 -7.52
N THR A 212 -13.13 -2.14 -8.53
CA THR A 212 -13.63 -1.18 -9.53
C THR A 212 -14.63 -0.23 -8.90
N VAL A 213 -15.60 -0.74 -8.12
CA VAL A 213 -16.57 0.10 -7.40
C VAL A 213 -15.86 1.00 -6.39
N LEU A 214 -14.90 0.45 -5.65
CA LEU A 214 -14.16 1.21 -4.64
C LEU A 214 -13.32 2.32 -5.28
N GLY A 215 -12.59 2.02 -6.35
CA GLY A 215 -11.83 3.01 -7.12
C GLY A 215 -12.70 4.09 -7.78
N LEU A 216 -13.84 3.70 -8.37
CA LEU A 216 -14.79 4.63 -8.98
C LEU A 216 -15.44 5.55 -7.94
N SER A 217 -15.86 4.99 -6.81
CA SER A 217 -16.47 5.76 -5.70
C SER A 217 -15.49 6.79 -5.15
N PHE A 218 -14.20 6.45 -5.10
CA PHE A 218 -13.18 7.40 -4.71
C PHE A 218 -12.96 8.46 -5.79
N PHE A 219 -12.86 8.06 -7.06
CA PHE A 219 -12.64 9.01 -8.15
C PHE A 219 -13.78 10.03 -8.26
N THR A 220 -15.03 9.61 -8.05
CA THR A 220 -16.18 10.53 -8.02
C THR A 220 -16.11 11.49 -6.84
N LEU A 221 -15.70 11.02 -5.66
CA LEU A 221 -15.50 11.88 -4.48
C LEU A 221 -14.36 12.89 -4.67
N LEU A 222 -13.26 12.45 -5.28
CA LEU A 222 -12.12 13.31 -5.60
C LEU A 222 -12.54 14.36 -6.64
N ALA A 223 -13.22 13.94 -7.70
CA ALA A 223 -13.71 14.85 -8.74
C ALA A 223 -14.71 15.87 -8.18
N SER A 224 -15.64 15.45 -7.31
CA SER A 224 -16.57 16.39 -6.66
C SER A 224 -15.84 17.39 -5.78
N THR A 225 -14.86 16.93 -5.01
CA THR A 225 -14.03 17.79 -4.15
C THR A 225 -13.23 18.81 -4.96
N LEU A 226 -12.64 18.39 -6.09
CA LEU A 226 -11.89 19.28 -6.98
C LEU A 226 -12.78 20.30 -7.68
N CYS A 227 -14.04 19.94 -7.99
CA CYS A 227 -15.02 20.85 -8.57
C CYS A 227 -15.49 21.91 -7.56
N GLU A 228 -15.72 21.52 -6.30
CA GLU A 228 -16.15 22.45 -5.24
C GLU A 228 -15.01 23.35 -4.75
N HIS A 229 -13.79 22.83 -4.75
CA HIS A 229 -12.60 23.52 -4.30
C HIS A 229 -11.46 23.30 -5.30
N PRO A 230 -11.40 24.11 -6.38
CA PRO A 230 -10.27 24.04 -7.29
C PRO A 230 -8.99 24.28 -6.47
N LEU A 231 -8.07 23.32 -6.48
CA LEU A 231 -6.81 23.28 -5.70
C LEU A 231 -5.91 24.51 -5.89
N PHE A 232 -6.29 25.45 -6.76
CA PHE A 232 -5.58 26.69 -7.02
C PHE A 232 -6.53 27.89 -6.98
N PRO A 233 -6.84 28.46 -5.80
CA PRO A 233 -7.01 29.89 -5.66
C PRO A 233 -5.64 30.51 -5.34
N PHE A 234 -4.58 30.16 -6.08
CA PHE A 234 -3.34 30.95 -6.04
C PHE A 234 -3.61 32.25 -6.80
N ARG A 235 -4.33 33.17 -6.13
CA ARG A 235 -4.29 34.57 -6.48
C ARG A 235 -2.86 35.00 -6.16
N MET A 236 -1.98 35.05 -7.16
CA MET A 236 -0.64 35.67 -7.10
C MET A 236 -0.75 37.20 -6.87
N GLY A 237 -1.55 37.63 -5.90
CA GLY A 237 -1.87 39.03 -5.64
C GLY A 237 -1.49 39.50 -4.24
N ASP A 238 -1.46 38.62 -3.23
CA ASP A 238 -1.27 39.02 -1.83
C ASP A 238 -0.08 38.29 -1.19
N VAL A 239 1.14 38.52 -1.71
CA VAL A 239 2.38 38.12 -1.03
C VAL A 239 2.75 39.21 -0.03
N GLY A 240 2.08 39.19 1.14
CA GLY A 240 2.41 40.00 2.32
C GLY A 240 3.01 39.19 3.47
N TRP A 241 3.65 38.06 3.21
CA TRP A 241 4.13 37.10 4.23
C TRP A 241 5.65 37.00 4.38
N THR A 242 6.43 37.99 3.91
CA THR A 242 7.90 37.94 3.95
C THR A 242 8.56 38.48 5.22
N SER A 243 7.85 38.89 6.27
CA SER A 243 8.49 39.60 7.40
C SER A 243 8.41 38.97 8.80
N ALA A 244 7.72 37.85 9.02
CA ALA A 244 7.52 37.34 10.39
C ALA A 244 8.44 36.19 10.84
N TRP A 245 9.19 35.54 9.96
CA TRP A 245 10.01 34.36 10.32
C TRP A 245 11.52 34.63 10.51
N LEU A 246 11.98 35.88 10.40
CA LEU A 246 13.40 36.24 10.55
C LEU A 246 13.78 36.86 11.91
N LEU A 247 12.90 36.78 12.93
CA LEU A 247 13.17 37.42 14.24
C LEU A 247 13.13 36.48 15.46
N THR A 248 13.11 35.16 15.28
CA THR A 248 13.24 34.21 16.40
C THR A 248 14.17 33.04 16.06
N THR A 249 15.45 33.35 15.94
CA THR A 249 16.62 32.49 16.21
C THR A 249 17.72 33.39 16.72
#